data_AF-A0AAU5WCF0-F1
#
_entry.id   AF-A0AAU5WCF0-F1
#
_cell.length_a   1.000
_cell.length_b   1.000
_cell.length_c   1.000
_cell.angle_alpha   90.00
_cell.angle_beta   90.00
_cell.angle_gamma   90.00
#
_symmetry.space_group_name_H-M   'P 1'
#
loop_
_entity.id
_entity.type
_entity.pdbx_description
1 polymer ?
#
loop_
_entity_poly.entity_id
_entity_poly.type
_entity_poly.pdbx_seq_one_letter_code
_entity_poly.pdbx_strand_id
1 'polypeptide(L)'
;MPVRPWSPEDLGRPTDGSWADVAFGLGEMYEREGDLEQAADWFRRAAESDRADAALRLGGVLGRLADARRGLPDDTAEELLAEATRWLSGANGATTPDAIELITDMLNRHQRQAARRGLEPAPAG
;
A
#
# COMPACT_ATOMS: atom_id res chain seq x y z
N MET A 1 8.60 -5.63 30.31
CA MET A 1 9.36 -4.41 29.95
C MET A 1 8.48 -3.61 28.99
N PRO A 2 8.22 -2.31 29.23
CA PRO A 2 7.46 -1.52 28.26
C PRO A 2 8.36 -1.25 27.04
N VAL A 3 7.92 -1.71 25.87
CA VAL A 3 8.51 -1.30 24.59
C VAL A 3 8.33 0.21 24.49
N ARG A 4 9.43 0.98 24.40
CA ARG A 4 9.32 2.41 24.12
C ARG A 4 8.68 2.54 22.74
N PRO A 5 7.61 3.35 22.56
CA PRO A 5 7.16 3.69 21.22
C PRO A 5 8.32 4.40 20.54
N TRP A 6 8.81 3.80 19.46
CA TRP A 6 9.91 4.33 18.67
C TRP A 6 9.40 5.55 17.89
N SER A 7 10.16 6.65 17.91
CA SER A 7 9.81 7.91 17.24
C SER A 7 10.72 8.13 16.02
N PRO A 8 10.16 8.47 14.85
CA PRO A 8 10.92 8.66 13.61
C PRO A 8 11.87 9.87 13.64
N GLU A 9 11.75 10.72 14.65
CA GLU A 9 12.55 11.93 14.86
C GLU A 9 13.98 11.62 15.37
N ASP A 10 14.20 10.43 15.93
CA ASP A 10 15.47 10.03 16.56
C ASP A 10 16.57 9.61 15.55
N LEU A 11 16.24 9.41 14.27
CA LEU A 11 17.17 8.82 13.29
C LEU A 11 18.14 9.81 12.62
N GLY A 12 18.11 11.09 12.98
CA GLY A 12 18.92 12.12 12.32
C GLY A 12 18.48 12.34 10.86
N ARG A 13 18.98 13.40 10.21
CA ARG A 13 18.63 13.64 8.79
C ARG A 13 19.01 12.41 7.97
N PRO A 14 18.08 11.83 7.19
CA PRO A 14 18.37 10.75 6.27
C PRO A 14 19.54 11.14 5.36
N THR A 15 20.68 10.47 5.48
CA THR A 15 21.49 10.21 4.29
C THR A 15 20.70 9.17 3.52
N ASP A 16 20.06 9.58 2.42
CA ASP A 16 18.90 8.95 1.77
C ASP A 16 18.83 7.41 1.74
N GLY A 17 19.95 6.69 1.69
CA GLY A 17 19.95 5.21 1.73
C GLY A 17 19.57 4.60 3.09
N SER A 18 20.23 5.01 4.17
CA SER A 18 20.14 4.30 5.47
C SER A 18 18.76 4.37 6.11
N TRP A 19 18.09 5.53 6.03
CA TRP A 19 16.75 5.69 6.57
C TRP A 19 15.69 5.01 5.70
N ALA A 20 15.83 5.09 4.36
CA ALA A 20 14.93 4.41 3.44
C ALA A 20 14.98 2.88 3.61
N ASP A 21 16.17 2.32 3.85
CA ASP A 21 16.35 0.89 4.18
C ASP A 21 15.66 0.52 5.51
N VAL A 22 15.77 1.36 6.55
CA VAL A 22 15.09 1.14 7.83
C VAL A 22 13.57 1.21 7.67
N ALA A 23 13.06 2.23 6.98
CA ALA A 23 11.64 2.39 6.71
C ALA A 23 11.10 1.21 5.88
N PHE A 24 11.85 0.74 4.89
CA PHE A 24 11.48 -0.44 4.11
C PHE A 24 11.42 -1.71 4.99
N GLY A 25 12.43 -1.93 5.84
CA GLY A 25 12.45 -3.07 6.77
C GLY A 25 11.31 -3.06 7.78
N LEU A 26 10.91 -1.87 8.27
CA LEU A 26 9.72 -1.72 9.12
C LEU A 26 8.45 -2.04 8.34
N GLY A 27 8.33 -1.57 7.10
CA GLY A 27 7.21 -1.91 6.22
C GLY A 27 7.04 -3.42 6.05
N GLU A 28 8.14 -4.14 5.77
CA GLU A 28 8.11 -5.60 5.64
C GLU A 28 7.76 -6.32 6.95
N MET A 29 8.14 -5.74 8.10
CA MET A 29 7.78 -6.28 9.42
C MET A 29 6.27 -6.19 9.64
N TYR A 30 5.68 -5.00 9.47
CA TYR A 30 4.24 -4.81 9.64
C TYR A 30 3.42 -5.56 8.60
N GLU A 31 3.92 -5.67 7.37
CA GLU A 31 3.30 -6.48 6.32
C GLU A 31 3.20 -7.95 6.74
N ARG A 32 4.26 -8.50 7.36
CA ARG A 32 4.27 -9.88 7.88
C ARG A 32 3.33 -10.06 9.08
N GLU A 33 3.13 -9.03 9.88
CA GLU A 33 2.18 -9.02 11.00
C GLU A 33 0.72 -8.86 10.53
N GLY A 34 0.51 -8.49 9.27
CA GLY A 34 -0.82 -8.23 8.70
C GLY A 34 -1.37 -6.84 8.99
N ASP A 35 -0.58 -5.97 9.64
CA ASP A 35 -0.92 -4.56 9.83
C ASP A 35 -0.59 -3.78 8.55
N LEU A 36 -1.50 -3.89 7.59
CA LEU A 36 -1.32 -3.29 6.27
C LEU A 36 -1.32 -1.76 6.33
N GLU A 37 -1.99 -1.13 7.30
CA GLU A 37 -2.01 0.33 7.44
C GLU A 37 -0.65 0.86 7.85
N GLN A 38 -0.03 0.25 8.88
CA GLN A 38 1.33 0.59 9.27
C GLN A 38 2.33 0.26 8.17
N ALA A 39 2.17 -0.89 7.49
CA ALA A 39 3.04 -1.25 6.37
C ALA A 39 3.01 -0.20 5.26
N ALA A 40 1.82 0.27 4.86
CA ALA A 40 1.66 1.30 3.84
C ALA A 40 2.36 2.61 4.24
N ASP A 41 2.20 3.01 5.51
CA ASP A 41 2.83 4.19 6.06
C ASP A 41 4.37 4.13 6.02
N TRP A 42 4.95 2.97 6.33
CA TRP A 42 6.40 2.76 6.27
C TRP A 42 6.93 2.68 4.84
N PHE A 43 6.22 2.00 3.94
CA PHE A 43 6.61 1.96 2.55
C PHE A 43 6.47 3.31 1.84
N ARG A 44 5.49 4.13 2.21
CA ARG A 44 5.35 5.51 1.68
C ARG A 44 6.59 6.34 1.99
N ARG A 45 7.03 6.30 3.25
CA ARG A 45 8.28 6.94 3.70
C ARG A 45 9.50 6.45 2.93
N ALA A 46 9.64 5.14 2.74
CA ALA A 46 10.74 4.59 1.95
C ALA A 46 10.67 4.96 0.46
N ALA A 47 9.46 5.03 -0.12
CA ALA A 47 9.24 5.41 -1.51
C ALA A 47 9.50 6.90 -1.77
N GLU A 48 9.29 7.77 -0.78
CA GLU A 48 9.65 9.20 -0.84
C GLU A 48 11.15 9.44 -1.05
N SER A 49 12.00 8.50 -0.62
CA SER A 49 13.45 8.50 -0.86
C SER A 49 13.86 7.86 -2.21
N ASP A 50 12.96 7.85 -3.20
CA ASP A 50 13.16 7.34 -4.57
C ASP A 50 13.51 5.83 -4.66
N ARG A 51 13.09 5.04 -3.66
CA ARG A 51 13.28 3.59 -3.67
C ARG A 51 12.16 2.91 -4.46
N ALA A 52 12.45 2.50 -5.69
CA ALA A 52 11.48 1.84 -6.57
C ALA A 52 10.83 0.58 -5.95
N ASP A 53 11.61 -0.23 -5.22
CA ASP A 53 11.10 -1.43 -4.54
C ASP A 53 10.05 -1.11 -3.47
N ALA A 54 10.21 0.04 -2.79
CA ALA A 54 9.26 0.49 -1.78
C ALA A 54 7.91 0.87 -2.41
N ALA A 55 7.93 1.50 -3.59
CA ALA A 55 6.70 1.83 -4.32
C ALA A 55 5.96 0.57 -4.79
N LEU A 56 6.68 -0.48 -5.23
CA LEU A 56 6.09 -1.78 -5.57
C LEU A 56 5.42 -2.44 -4.36
N ARG A 57 6.13 -2.50 -3.23
CA ARG A 57 5.59 -3.00 -1.95
C ARG A 57 4.36 -2.21 -1.50
N LEU A 58 4.44 -0.88 -1.56
CA LEU A 58 3.35 0.02 -1.20
C LEU A 58 2.10 -0.24 -2.04
N GLY A 59 2.25 -0.34 -3.37
CA GLY A 59 1.14 -0.66 -4.26
C GLY A 59 0.45 -1.97 -3.89
N GLY A 60 1.22 -3.01 -3.58
CA GLY A 60 0.68 -4.31 -3.19
C GLY A 60 -0.03 -4.30 -1.83
N VAL A 61 0.46 -3.51 -0.88
CA VAL A 61 -0.19 -3.31 0.43
C VAL A 61 -1.49 -2.52 0.28
N LEU A 62 -1.48 -1.41 -0.48
CA LEU A 62 -2.67 -0.58 -0.73
C LEU A 62 -3.76 -1.35 -1.47
N GLY A 63 -3.40 -2.18 -2.46
CA GLY A 63 -4.34 -3.07 -3.14
C GLY A 63 -5.01 -4.06 -2.19
N ARG A 64 -4.23 -4.68 -1.28
CA ARG A 64 -4.78 -5.57 -0.26
C ARG A 64 -5.62 -4.83 0.77
N LEU A 65 -5.27 -3.61 1.15
CA LEU A 65 -6.10 -2.75 2.01
C LEU A 65 -7.45 -2.47 1.34
N ALA A 66 -7.45 -2.11 0.06
CA ALA A 66 -8.67 -1.90 -0.71
C ALA A 66 -9.55 -3.16 -0.75
N ASP A 67 -8.94 -4.33 -0.94
CA ASP A 67 -9.63 -5.62 -0.92
C ASP A 67 -10.17 -6.00 0.48
N ALA A 68 -9.39 -5.74 1.53
CA ALA A 68 -9.70 -6.08 2.92
C ALA A 68 -10.80 -5.20 3.50
N ARG A 69 -10.93 -3.96 3.02
CA ARG A 69 -11.98 -3.01 3.41
C ARG A 69 -13.35 -3.36 2.81
N ARG A 70 -13.69 -4.66 2.72
CA ARG A 70 -14.99 -5.18 2.30
C ARG A 70 -16.07 -4.72 3.27
N GLY A 71 -16.80 -3.67 2.89
CA GLY A 71 -17.89 -3.07 3.67
C GLY A 71 -17.72 -1.58 3.96
N LEU A 72 -16.58 -0.97 3.61
CA LEU A 72 -16.43 0.49 3.53
C LEU A 72 -16.97 1.04 2.19
N PRO A 73 -17.25 2.34 2.09
CA PRO A 73 -17.70 2.98 0.85
C PRO A 73 -16.72 2.71 -0.29
N ASP A 74 -17.25 2.48 -1.50
CA ASP A 74 -16.46 2.20 -2.71
C ASP A 74 -15.38 3.27 -2.95
N ASP A 75 -15.71 4.54 -2.68
CA ASP A 75 -14.82 5.69 -2.78
C ASP A 75 -13.49 5.51 -2.00
N THR A 76 -13.53 4.84 -0.84
CA THR A 76 -12.34 4.59 -0.03
C THR A 76 -11.41 3.57 -0.68
N ALA A 77 -11.96 2.55 -1.33
CA ALA A 77 -11.17 1.56 -2.06
C ALA A 77 -10.58 2.19 -3.34
N GLU A 78 -11.35 3.02 -4.04
CA GLU A 78 -10.88 3.76 -5.21
C GLU A 78 -9.74 4.71 -4.85
N GLU A 79 -9.82 5.42 -3.72
CA GLU A 79 -8.76 6.31 -3.24
C GLU A 79 -7.44 5.56 -2.98
N LEU A 80 -7.51 4.40 -2.31
CA LEU A 80 -6.34 3.55 -2.06
C LEU A 80 -5.73 3.02 -3.37
N LEU A 81 -6.56 2.65 -4.34
CA LEU A 81 -6.11 2.18 -5.65
C LEU A 81 -5.50 3.32 -6.48
N ALA A 82 -6.06 4.52 -6.38
CA ALA A 82 -5.51 5.71 -7.03
C ALA A 82 -4.13 6.07 -6.45
N GLU A 83 -3.99 6.01 -5.12
CA GLU A 83 -2.68 6.19 -4.47
C GLU A 83 -1.68 5.11 -4.92
N ALA A 84 -2.08 3.84 -4.92
CA ALA A 84 -1.23 2.74 -5.38
C ALA A 84 -0.72 2.97 -6.81
N THR A 85 -1.64 3.33 -7.70
CA THR A 85 -1.33 3.60 -9.12
C THR A 85 -0.39 4.80 -9.26
N ARG A 86 -0.58 5.85 -8.46
CA ARG A 86 0.30 7.03 -8.45
C ARG A 86 1.72 6.64 -8.07
N TRP A 87 1.90 5.88 -6.99
CA TRP A 87 3.23 5.44 -6.56
C TRP A 87 3.91 4.52 -7.58
N LEU A 88 3.16 3.56 -8.14
CA LEU A 88 3.67 2.65 -9.16
C LEU A 88 4.05 3.36 -10.47
N SER A 89 3.32 4.42 -10.83
CA SER A 89 3.59 5.23 -12.04
C SER A 89 4.67 6.29 -11.83
N GLY A 90 4.87 6.74 -10.58
CA GLY A 90 5.85 7.76 -10.21
C GLY A 90 7.21 7.20 -9.82
N ALA A 91 7.29 5.93 -9.42
CA ALA A 91 8.56 5.26 -9.16
C ALA A 91 9.43 5.32 -10.42
N ASN A 92 10.71 5.68 -10.25
CA ASN A 92 11.70 5.77 -11.31
C ASN A 92 12.00 4.34 -11.82
N GLY A 93 11.10 3.82 -12.65
CA GLY A 93 10.90 2.38 -12.84
C GLY A 93 9.47 1.98 -13.22
N ALA A 94 8.56 2.92 -13.47
CA ALA A 94 7.18 2.70 -13.95
C ALA A 94 7.04 1.85 -15.24
N THR A 95 8.17 1.48 -15.85
CA THR A 95 8.30 0.53 -16.96
C THR A 95 8.68 -0.90 -16.53
N THR A 96 8.78 -1.18 -15.22
CA THR A 96 8.93 -2.56 -14.75
C THR A 96 7.64 -3.32 -15.01
N PRO A 97 7.70 -4.50 -15.67
CA PRO A 97 6.54 -5.35 -15.91
C PRO A 97 5.70 -5.58 -14.65
N ASP A 98 6.36 -5.74 -13.51
CA ASP A 98 5.73 -5.98 -12.20
C ASP A 98 4.77 -4.85 -11.78
N ALA A 99 5.11 -3.58 -12.03
CA ALA A 99 4.24 -2.45 -11.69
C ALA A 99 2.97 -2.44 -12.53
N ILE A 100 3.10 -2.69 -13.84
CA ILE A 100 1.97 -2.75 -14.78
C ILE A 100 1.06 -3.93 -14.46
N GLU A 101 1.65 -5.11 -14.22
CA GLU A 101 0.91 -6.30 -13.82
C GLU A 101 0.13 -6.06 -12.52
N LEU A 102 0.77 -5.44 -11.52
CA LEU A 102 0.13 -5.15 -10.24
C LEU A 102 -1.03 -4.17 -10.38
N ILE A 103 -0.86 -3.06 -11.12
CA ILE A 103 -1.95 -2.12 -11.41
C ILE A 103 -3.13 -2.85 -12.07
N THR A 104 -2.83 -3.66 -13.09
CA THR A 104 -3.85 -4.38 -13.85
C THR A 104 -4.60 -5.38 -12.98
N ASP A 105 -3.89 -6.14 -12.17
CA ASP A 105 -4.45 -7.14 -11.26
C ASP A 105 -5.34 -6.50 -10.18
N MET A 106 -4.87 -5.41 -9.56
CA MET A 106 -5.65 -4.65 -8.57
C MET A 106 -6.97 -4.12 -9.15
N LEU A 107 -6.92 -3.48 -10.33
CA LEU A 107 -8.12 -2.97 -10.99
C LEU A 107 -9.09 -4.10 -11.36
N ASN A 108 -8.57 -5.22 -11.87
CA ASN A 108 -9.41 -6.37 -12.23
C ASN A 108 -10.11 -6.97 -11.00
N ARG A 109 -9.42 -7.07 -9.86
CA ARG A 109 -10.03 -7.51 -8.61
C ARG A 109 -11.12 -6.56 -8.14
N HIS A 110 -10.87 -5.25 -8.15
CA HIS A 110 -11.86 -4.24 -7.75
C HIS A 110 -13.13 -4.33 -8.60
N GLN A 111 -13.00 -4.38 -9.93
CA GLN A 111 -14.15 -4.47 -10.84
C GLN A 111 -14.98 -5.75 -10.63
N ARG A 112 -14.31 -6.89 -10.38
CA ARG A 112 -15.01 -8.14 -10.04
C ARG A 112 -15.77 -8.05 -8.73
N GLN A 113 -15.24 -7.31 -7.75
CA GLN A 113 -15.92 -7.10 -6.47
C GLN A 113 -17.13 -6.18 -6.63
N ALA A 114 -17.00 -5.07 -7.36
CA ALA A 114 -18.11 -4.17 -7.66
C ALA A 114 -19.26 -4.90 -8.38
N ALA A 115 -18.92 -5.71 -9.40
CA ALA A 115 -19.90 -6.52 -10.12
C ALA A 115 -20.62 -7.53 -9.20
N ARG A 116 -19.94 -8.11 -8.22
CA ARG A 116 -20.56 -8.99 -7.22
C ARG A 116 -21.53 -8.25 -6.31
N ARG A 117 -21.16 -7.07 -5.82
CA ARG A 117 -22.03 -6.24 -4.95
C ARG A 117 -23.34 -5.86 -5.65
N GLY A 118 -23.27 -5.51 -6.94
CA GLY A 118 -24.47 -5.20 -7.74
C GLY A 118 -25.43 -6.37 -7.97
N LEU A 119 -24.98 -7.61 -7.73
CA LEU A 119 -25.79 -8.83 -7.87
C LEU A 119 -26.36 -9.32 -6.52
N GLU A 120 -25.90 -8.80 -5.38
CA GLU A 120 -26.45 -9.20 -4.07
C GLU A 120 -27.84 -8.55 -3.88
N PRO A 121 -28.91 -9.34 -3.74
CA PRO A 121 -30.26 -8.80 -3.57
C PRO A 121 -30.32 -8.00 -2.27
N ALA A 122 -30.89 -6.79 -2.33
CA ALA A 122 -31.11 -5.97 -1.14
C ALA A 122 -31.83 -6.79 -0.05
N PRO A 123 -31.40 -6.70 1.22
CA PRO A 123 -32.02 -7.50 2.28
C PRO A 123 -33.50 -7.17 2.34
N ALA A 124 -34.35 -8.19 2.13
CA ALA A 124 -35.78 -8.07 2.29
C ALA A 124 -36.08 -7.70 3.76
N GLY A 125 -36.51 -6.46 3.98
CA GLY A 125 -37.00 -5.97 5.26
C GLY A 125 -38.43 -6.40 5.54
#